data_AF-A0A7J4R547-F1
#
_entry.id   AF-A0A7J4R547-F1
#
_cell.length_a   1.000
_cell.length_b   1.000
_cell.length_c   1.000
_cell.angle_alpha   90.00
_cell.angle_beta   90.00
_cell.angle_gamma   90.00
#
_symmetry.space_group_name_H-M   'P 1'
#
loop_
_entity.id
_entity.type
_entity.pdbx_description
1 polymer ?
#
loop_
_entity_poly.entity_id
_entity_poly.type
_entity_poly.pdbx_seq_one_letter_code
_entity_poly.pdbx_strand_id
1 'polypeptide(L)'
;LDPEVQQDYSDTTFVGNPCDFSLHGVRVLSYHGKSIDDFVATLRSVSYSQPERAMQAMLERRHLAPSWGGKTPLSPEPEDNLVISTVPDIFVTGHVHGHFVGNYKGTTMVHSSTWQNQTDFQRMLGFQPKPCILTVVNLHTFATASIPFA
;
A
#
# COMPACT_ATOMS: atom_id res chain seq x y z
N LEU A 1 -0.38 -19.89 -12.43
CA LEU A 1 -1.78 -19.42 -12.50
C LEU A 1 -2.54 -20.39 -13.38
N ASP A 2 -3.84 -20.51 -13.14
CA ASP A 2 -4.72 -21.32 -13.98
C ASP A 2 -4.69 -20.80 -15.44
N PRO A 3 -4.58 -21.68 -16.46
CA PRO A 3 -4.60 -21.27 -17.86
C PRO A 3 -5.82 -20.43 -18.26
N GLU A 4 -7.00 -20.66 -17.67
CA GLU A 4 -8.21 -19.89 -17.97
C GLU A 4 -8.08 -18.44 -17.49
N VAL A 5 -7.50 -18.22 -16.32
CA VAL A 5 -7.23 -16.87 -15.79
C VAL A 5 -6.20 -16.14 -16.66
N GLN A 6 -5.22 -16.85 -17.22
CA GLN A 6 -4.22 -16.21 -18.09
C GLN A 6 -4.82 -15.73 -19.42
N GLN A 7 -5.90 -16.34 -19.89
CA GLN A 7 -6.57 -15.97 -21.13
C GLN A 7 -7.26 -14.60 -21.03
N ASP A 8 -7.90 -14.31 -19.89
CA ASP A 8 -8.61 -13.04 -19.66
C ASP A 8 -7.66 -11.87 -19.34
N TYR A 9 -6.43 -12.16 -18.91
CA TYR A 9 -5.43 -11.19 -18.48
C TYR A 9 -4.14 -11.25 -19.32
N SER A 10 -4.27 -11.36 -20.64
CA SER A 10 -3.13 -11.55 -21.56
C SER A 10 -2.10 -10.42 -21.53
N ASP A 11 -2.51 -9.20 -21.20
CA ASP A 11 -1.63 -8.03 -21.08
C ASP A 11 -1.28 -7.68 -19.62
N THR A 12 -1.38 -8.64 -18.70
CA THR A 12 -1.09 -8.45 -17.27
C THR A 12 0.08 -9.29 -16.80
N THR A 13 0.95 -8.69 -15.98
CA THR A 13 1.97 -9.43 -15.23
C THR A 13 1.52 -9.59 -13.80
N PHE A 14 1.34 -10.83 -13.35
CA PHE A 14 1.07 -11.13 -11.94
C PHE A 14 2.35 -11.03 -11.13
N VAL A 15 2.27 -10.39 -9.97
CA VAL A 15 3.41 -10.13 -9.10
C VAL A 15 3.14 -10.61 -7.67
N GLY A 16 4.21 -10.73 -6.88
CA GLY A 16 4.12 -11.01 -5.46
C GLY A 16 3.58 -9.83 -4.64
N ASN A 17 3.40 -10.06 -3.35
CA ASN A 17 3.09 -9.03 -2.38
C ASN A 17 4.03 -9.16 -1.17
N PRO A 18 4.97 -8.22 -0.96
CA PRO A 18 5.21 -7.01 -1.77
C PRO A 18 5.80 -7.29 -3.16
N CYS A 19 5.85 -6.27 -3.99
CA CYS A 19 6.57 -6.28 -5.26
C CYS A 19 7.37 -4.98 -5.41
N ASP A 20 8.65 -5.10 -5.74
CA ASP A 20 9.54 -3.99 -6.06
C ASP A 20 9.98 -4.11 -7.53
N PHE A 21 9.68 -3.09 -8.32
CA PHE A 21 9.92 -3.10 -9.77
C PHE A 21 10.26 -1.70 -10.29
N SER A 22 10.70 -1.61 -11.55
CA SER A 22 10.98 -0.34 -12.20
C SER A 22 10.20 -0.17 -13.50
N LEU A 23 9.70 1.04 -13.71
CA LEU A 23 9.10 1.49 -14.96
C LEU A 23 9.89 2.70 -15.47
N HIS A 24 10.58 2.55 -16.61
CA HIS A 24 11.38 3.63 -17.21
C HIS A 24 12.37 4.29 -16.23
N GLY A 25 13.01 3.50 -15.36
CA GLY A 25 13.98 4.00 -14.37
C GLY A 25 13.36 4.56 -13.08
N VAL A 26 12.03 4.60 -12.98
CA VAL A 26 11.31 4.95 -11.73
C VAL A 26 11.07 3.68 -10.93
N ARG A 27 11.57 3.62 -9.68
CA ARG A 27 11.40 2.48 -8.78
C ARG A 27 10.09 2.57 -8.02
N VAL A 28 9.28 1.53 -8.12
CA VAL A 28 7.97 1.42 -7.49
C VAL A 28 7.98 0.26 -6.52
N LEU A 29 7.70 0.54 -5.24
CA LEU A 29 7.41 -0.47 -4.23
C LEU A 29 5.90 -0.53 -4.04
N SER A 30 5.32 -1.70 -4.31
CA SER A 30 3.92 -2.00 -4.05
C SER A 30 3.80 -3.00 -2.91
N TYR A 31 2.96 -2.71 -1.95
CA TYR A 31 2.66 -3.61 -0.83
C TYR A 31 1.21 -3.46 -0.45
N HIS A 32 0.48 -4.57 -0.23
CA HIS A 32 -0.94 -4.49 0.08
C HIS A 32 -1.26 -3.61 1.30
N GLY A 33 -0.40 -3.61 2.33
CA GLY A 33 -0.56 -2.77 3.52
C GLY A 33 -1.10 -3.48 4.75
N LYS A 34 -1.02 -4.82 4.83
CA LYS A 34 -1.60 -5.59 5.95
C LYS A 34 -1.08 -5.14 7.32
N SER A 35 0.20 -4.79 7.40
CA SER A 35 0.87 -4.31 8.61
C SER A 35 0.42 -2.94 9.12
N ILE A 36 -0.40 -2.20 8.37
CA ILE A 36 -1.01 -0.96 8.88
C ILE A 36 -1.78 -1.24 10.18
N ASP A 37 -2.43 -2.40 10.29
CA ASP A 37 -3.12 -2.84 11.50
C ASP A 37 -2.21 -2.90 12.74
N ASP A 38 -0.96 -3.33 12.55
CA ASP A 38 0.03 -3.41 13.64
C ASP A 38 0.59 -2.04 13.97
N PHE A 39 0.80 -1.18 12.97
CA PHE A 39 1.18 0.20 13.20
C PHE A 39 0.10 0.96 13.97
N VAL A 40 -1.19 0.78 13.64
CA VAL A 40 -2.31 1.35 14.40
C VAL A 40 -2.34 0.81 15.83
N ALA A 41 -2.05 -0.48 16.03
CA ALA A 41 -2.04 -1.08 17.36
C ALA A 41 -0.86 -0.61 18.25
N THR A 42 0.27 -0.25 17.64
CA THR A 42 1.53 0.00 18.38
C THR A 42 1.96 1.46 18.44
N LEU A 43 1.55 2.30 17.47
CA LEU A 43 1.94 3.70 17.38
C LEU A 43 0.74 4.62 17.58
N ARG A 44 0.78 5.43 18.65
CA ARG A 44 -0.27 6.42 18.96
C ARG A 44 -0.48 7.47 17.86
N SER A 45 0.53 7.71 17.03
CA SER A 45 0.47 8.67 15.92
C SER A 45 -0.16 8.09 14.65
N VAL A 46 -0.51 6.81 14.63
CA VAL A 46 -1.08 6.11 13.47
C VAL A 46 -2.53 5.75 13.75
N SER A 47 -3.40 6.00 12.78
CA SER A 47 -4.81 5.63 12.84
C SER A 47 -5.30 5.20 11.45
N TYR A 48 -6.42 4.48 11.38
CA TYR A 48 -7.00 4.07 10.09
C TYR A 48 -7.42 5.25 9.22
N SER A 49 -7.77 6.40 9.81
CA SER A 49 -8.11 7.62 9.08
C SER A 49 -6.89 8.36 8.52
N GLN A 50 -5.69 8.03 9.01
CA GLN A 50 -4.41 8.60 8.59
C GLN A 50 -3.40 7.49 8.22
N PRO A 51 -3.70 6.67 7.20
CA PRO A 51 -2.86 5.54 6.84
C PRO A 51 -1.46 5.94 6.35
N GLU A 52 -1.30 7.18 5.88
CA GLU A 52 0.00 7.73 5.47
C GLU A 52 1.02 7.73 6.62
N ARG A 53 0.57 7.83 7.88
CA ARG A 53 1.45 7.77 9.05
C ARG A 53 2.08 6.39 9.19
N ALA A 54 1.35 5.32 8.86
CA ALA A 54 1.90 3.97 8.82
C ALA A 54 2.90 3.83 7.67
N MET A 55 2.60 4.38 6.49
CA MET A 55 3.52 4.36 5.35
C MET A 55 4.83 5.08 5.65
N GLN A 56 4.77 6.26 6.28
CA GLN A 56 5.96 6.99 6.77
C GLN A 56 6.77 6.14 7.75
N ALA A 57 6.08 5.49 8.70
CA ALA A 57 6.73 4.62 9.68
C ALA A 57 7.44 3.42 9.04
N MET A 58 6.87 2.83 7.97
CA MET A 58 7.50 1.76 7.18
C MET A 58 8.77 2.27 6.49
N LEU A 59 8.71 3.43 5.83
CA LEU A 59 9.85 4.05 5.15
C LEU A 59 10.97 4.43 6.13
N GLU A 60 10.63 5.00 7.28
CA GLU A 60 11.60 5.36 8.33
C GLU A 60 12.31 4.14 8.91
N ARG A 61 11.56 3.06 9.16
CA ARG A 61 12.09 1.80 9.70
C ARG A 61 12.74 0.92 8.64
N ARG A 62 12.58 1.26 7.36
CA ARG A 62 13.02 0.47 6.22
C ARG A 62 12.47 -0.96 6.24
N HIS A 63 11.22 -1.11 6.69
CA HIS A 63 10.58 -2.42 6.83
C HIS A 63 9.06 -2.33 6.71
N LEU A 64 8.45 -3.19 5.89
CA LEU A 64 7.01 -3.17 5.61
C LEU A 64 6.18 -3.69 6.79
N ALA A 65 6.61 -4.75 7.48
CA ALA A 65 5.90 -5.32 8.63
C ALA A 65 6.83 -5.74 9.78
N PRO A 66 7.42 -4.80 10.53
CA PRO A 66 8.47 -5.12 11.52
C PRO A 66 7.95 -5.74 12.82
N SER A 67 6.63 -5.77 13.05
CA SER A 67 6.04 -6.32 14.27
C SER A 67 5.83 -7.82 14.17
N TRP A 68 6.40 -8.58 15.10
CA TRP A 68 6.17 -10.03 15.23
C TRP A 68 5.02 -10.34 16.20
N GLY A 69 4.21 -11.37 15.89
CA GLY A 69 3.11 -11.83 16.75
C GLY A 69 1.90 -10.90 16.81
N GLY A 70 1.83 -9.93 15.89
CA GLY A 70 0.71 -9.00 15.77
C GLY A 70 -0.45 -9.56 14.94
N LYS A 71 -1.26 -8.66 14.39
CA LYS A 71 -2.34 -8.95 13.45
C LYS A 71 -1.83 -9.34 12.07
N THR A 72 -0.62 -8.95 11.69
CA THR A 72 -0.01 -9.39 10.43
C THR A 72 0.61 -10.78 10.60
N PRO A 73 0.11 -11.79 9.88
CA PRO A 73 0.78 -13.08 9.84
C PRO A 73 2.08 -12.94 9.04
N LEU A 74 3.19 -13.39 9.62
CA LEU A 74 4.50 -13.41 8.98
C LEU A 74 4.94 -14.87 8.78
N SER A 75 5.30 -15.23 7.55
CA SER A 75 5.85 -16.56 7.27
C SER A 75 7.28 -16.62 7.81
N PRO A 76 7.68 -17.71 8.50
CA PRO A 76 9.04 -17.90 8.99
C PRO A 76 9.98 -18.30 7.85
N GLU A 77 10.23 -17.37 6.93
CA GLU A 77 11.13 -17.58 5.80
C GLU A 77 12.61 -17.42 6.21
N PRO A 78 13.55 -18.08 5.51
CA PRO A 78 14.99 -17.89 5.76
C PRO A 78 15.48 -16.46 5.47
N GLU A 79 14.79 -15.75 4.58
CA GLU A 79 15.13 -14.38 4.17
C GLU A 79 13.91 -13.45 4.32
N ASP A 80 14.15 -12.27 4.88
CA ASP A 80 13.11 -11.27 5.11
C ASP A 80 12.90 -10.36 3.89
N ASN A 81 11.96 -10.76 3.05
CA ASN A 81 11.56 -10.01 1.85
C ASN A 81 10.70 -8.77 2.13
N LEU A 82 10.46 -8.44 3.41
CA LEU A 82 9.71 -7.24 3.81
C LEU A 82 10.63 -6.06 4.15
N VAL A 83 11.95 -6.27 4.15
CA VAL A 83 12.96 -5.23 4.28
C VAL A 83 12.96 -4.33 3.05
N ILE A 84 12.90 -3.01 3.27
CA ILE A 84 13.01 -2.01 2.22
C ILE A 84 14.49 -1.71 1.99
N SER A 85 15.16 -2.54 1.19
CA SER A 85 16.62 -2.46 0.94
C SER A 85 17.03 -1.20 0.19
N THR A 86 16.18 -0.72 -0.73
CA THR A 86 16.37 0.51 -1.50
C THR A 86 15.15 1.41 -1.30
N VAL A 87 15.37 2.71 -1.08
CA VAL A 87 14.27 3.67 -0.96
C VAL A 87 13.58 3.81 -2.32
N PRO A 88 12.27 3.59 -2.43
CA PRO A 88 11.56 3.69 -3.71
C PRO A 88 11.26 5.15 -4.07
N ASP A 89 11.11 5.42 -5.36
CA ASP A 89 10.61 6.72 -5.84
C ASP A 89 9.10 6.83 -5.59
N ILE A 90 8.37 5.72 -5.75
CA ILE A 90 6.93 5.61 -5.49
C ILE A 90 6.67 4.44 -4.54
N PHE A 91 5.93 4.70 -3.45
CA PHE A 91 5.47 3.67 -2.52
C PHE A 91 3.94 3.60 -2.52
N VAL A 92 3.39 2.46 -2.92
CA VAL A 92 1.94 2.24 -3.05
C VAL A 92 1.45 1.23 -2.03
N THR A 93 0.39 1.59 -1.30
CA THR A 93 -0.32 0.69 -0.38
C THR A 93 -1.85 0.78 -0.52
N GLY A 94 -2.54 -0.13 0.16
CA GLY A 94 -4.00 -0.16 0.25
C GLY A 94 -4.47 -0.75 1.58
N HIS A 95 -5.22 -1.86 1.53
CA HIS A 95 -5.75 -2.58 2.70
C HIS A 95 -6.85 -1.87 3.48
N VAL A 96 -6.61 -0.66 4.00
CA VAL A 96 -7.56 -0.02 4.94
C VAL A 96 -8.64 0.80 4.24
N HIS A 97 -8.65 0.86 2.91
CA HIS A 97 -9.68 1.53 2.11
C HIS A 97 -9.78 3.05 2.33
N GLY A 98 -8.74 3.65 2.91
CA GLY A 98 -8.51 5.09 2.91
C GLY A 98 -7.89 5.57 1.60
N HIS A 99 -7.74 6.88 1.45
CA HIS A 99 -7.05 7.50 0.31
C HIS A 99 -6.15 8.64 0.80
N PHE A 100 -4.93 8.63 0.28
CA PHE A 100 -3.90 9.65 0.50
C PHE A 100 -2.93 9.66 -0.67
N VAL A 101 -2.47 10.86 -1.03
CA VAL A 101 -1.34 11.05 -1.95
C VAL A 101 -0.47 12.17 -1.41
N GLY A 102 0.83 11.97 -1.35
CA GLY A 102 1.77 12.99 -0.88
C GLY A 102 3.21 12.56 -0.98
N ASN A 103 4.14 13.50 -0.74
CA ASN A 103 5.57 13.21 -0.72
C ASN A 103 6.06 13.05 0.72
N TYR A 104 6.94 12.08 0.95
CA TYR A 104 7.68 11.94 2.19
C TYR A 104 9.15 11.69 1.89
N LYS A 105 10.00 12.68 2.22
CA LYS A 105 11.46 12.62 2.05
C LYS A 105 11.90 12.19 0.65
N GLY A 106 11.20 12.66 -0.39
CA GLY A 106 11.50 12.34 -1.79
C GLY A 106 10.67 11.19 -2.36
N THR A 107 10.10 10.29 -1.54
CA THR A 107 9.22 9.22 -2.02
C THR A 107 7.78 9.72 -2.18
N THR A 108 7.20 9.48 -3.35
CA THR A 108 5.76 9.69 -3.60
C THR A 108 4.98 8.53 -3.00
N MET A 109 4.18 8.80 -1.98
CA MET A 109 3.32 7.81 -1.32
C MET A 109 1.91 7.87 -1.90
N VAL A 110 1.37 6.70 -2.23
CA VAL A 110 -0.02 6.55 -2.68
C VAL A 110 -0.71 5.49 -1.83
N HIS A 111 -1.80 5.88 -1.18
CA HIS A 111 -2.75 4.95 -0.58
C HIS A 111 -4.01 4.90 -1.46
N SER A 112 -4.26 3.76 -2.11
CA SER A 112 -4.99 3.68 -3.38
C SER A 112 -6.53 3.62 -3.30
N SER A 113 -7.18 4.20 -2.29
CA SER A 113 -8.65 4.17 -2.16
C SER A 113 -9.19 2.73 -2.08
N THR A 114 -10.43 2.52 -2.53
CA THR A 114 -11.10 1.23 -2.68
C THR A 114 -12.22 1.36 -3.71
N TRP A 115 -12.68 0.24 -4.27
CA TRP A 115 -13.93 0.16 -5.04
C TRP A 115 -15.05 -0.53 -4.26
N GLN A 116 -14.86 -0.70 -2.94
CA GLN A 116 -15.83 -1.31 -2.04
C GLN A 116 -16.52 -0.24 -1.19
N ASN A 117 -17.85 -0.32 -1.08
CA ASN A 117 -18.60 0.49 -0.11
C ASN A 117 -18.30 0.05 1.35
N GLN A 118 -18.67 0.88 2.33
CA GLN A 118 -18.44 0.58 3.74
C GLN A 118 -19.04 -0.77 4.15
N THR A 119 -18.20 -1.65 4.68
CA THR A 119 -18.62 -2.95 5.23
C THR A 119 -19.08 -2.84 6.68
N ASP A 120 -19.83 -3.84 7.16
CA ASP A 120 -20.25 -3.88 8.57
C ASP A 120 -19.07 -3.92 9.53
N PHE A 121 -17.99 -4.63 9.17
CA PHE A 121 -16.75 -4.65 9.95
C PHE A 121 -16.12 -3.25 10.05
N GLN A 122 -16.06 -2.50 8.95
CA GLN A 122 -15.55 -1.12 8.96
C GLN A 122 -16.45 -0.21 9.81
N ARG A 123 -17.77 -0.40 9.75
CA ARG A 123 -18.73 0.33 10.58
C ARG A 123 -18.53 0.03 12.07
N MET A 124 -18.29 -1.22 12.44
CA MET A 124 -17.97 -1.62 13.83
C MET A 124 -16.68 -0.98 14.33
N LEU A 125 -15.69 -0.79 13.47
CA LEU A 125 -14.43 -0.10 13.81
C LEU A 125 -14.54 1.43 13.78
N GLY A 126 -15.71 1.99 13.47
CA GLY A 126 -15.90 3.44 13.34
C GLY A 126 -15.13 4.07 12.18
N PHE A 127 -14.75 3.26 11.18
CA PHE A 127 -13.94 3.70 10.05
C PHE A 127 -14.79 3.94 8.80
N GLN A 128 -14.57 5.08 8.14
CA GLN A 128 -15.22 5.44 6.88
C GLN A 128 -14.23 5.30 5.72
N PRO A 129 -14.45 4.38 4.77
CA PRO A 129 -13.60 4.28 3.59
C PRO A 129 -13.77 5.50 2.68
N LYS A 130 -12.80 5.70 1.78
CA LYS A 130 -12.88 6.68 0.70
C LYS A 130 -12.97 5.92 -0.62
N PRO A 131 -14.16 5.47 -1.05
CA PRO A 131 -14.30 4.67 -2.27
C PRO A 131 -14.21 5.51 -3.54
N CYS A 132 -13.96 4.84 -4.66
CA CYS A 132 -14.06 5.36 -6.03
C CYS A 132 -13.11 6.52 -6.33
N ILE A 133 -11.87 6.49 -5.85
CA ILE A 133 -10.85 7.50 -6.18
C ILE A 133 -9.69 6.84 -6.93
N LEU A 134 -9.56 7.14 -8.21
CA LEU A 134 -8.41 6.74 -9.02
C LEU A 134 -7.25 7.71 -8.80
N THR A 135 -6.06 7.19 -8.50
CA THR A 135 -4.84 8.02 -8.44
C THR A 135 -3.99 7.79 -9.68
N VAL A 136 -3.62 8.88 -10.35
CA VAL A 136 -2.72 8.87 -11.51
C VAL A 136 -1.42 9.55 -11.10
N VAL A 137 -0.28 8.92 -11.41
CA VAL A 137 1.07 9.48 -11.17
C VAL A 137 1.79 9.63 -12.51
N ASN A 138 2.28 10.83 -12.80
CA ASN A 138 3.14 11.07 -13.95
C ASN A 138 4.57 10.61 -13.61
N LEU A 139 5.09 9.58 -14.28
CA LEU A 139 6.41 9.00 -13.96
C LEU A 139 7.59 9.95 -14.19
N HIS A 140 7.47 10.95 -15.07
CA HIS A 140 8.57 11.88 -15.35
C HIS A 140 8.68 12.97 -14.29
N THR A 141 7.55 13.48 -13.81
CA THR A 141 7.48 14.67 -12.94
C THR A 141 7.06 14.35 -11.50
N PHE A 142 6.58 13.13 -11.26
CA PHE A 142 5.89 12.71 -10.04
C PHE A 142 4.64 13.54 -9.70
N ALA A 143 4.14 14.36 -10.64
CA ALA A 143 2.87 15.04 -10.48
C ALA A 143 1.74 14.01 -10.32
N THR A 144 0.80 14.29 -9.43
CA THR A 144 -0.29 13.36 -9.11
C THR A 144 -1.65 14.01 -9.34
N ALA A 145 -2.62 13.19 -9.73
CA ALA A 145 -4.03 13.56 -9.82
C ALA A 145 -4.89 12.51 -9.12
N SER A 146 -5.88 12.95 -8.34
CA SER A 146 -6.88 12.08 -7.72
C SER A 146 -8.23 12.36 -8.38
N ILE A 147 -8.79 11.35 -9.04
CA ILE A 147 -9.99 11.45 -9.87
C ILE A 147 -11.12 10.72 -9.13
N PRO A 148 -12.13 11.42 -8.60
CA PRO A 148 -13.31 10.79 -8.01
C PRO A 148 -14.26 10.26 -9.09
N PHE A 149 -14.80 9.06 -8.86
CA PHE A 149 -15.78 8.37 -9.70
C PHE A 149 -17.13 8.14 -8.98
N ALA A 150 -17.22 8.58 -7.72
CA ALA A 150 -18.45 8.55 -6.93
C ALA A 150 -19.39 9.71 -7.29
#